data_AF-A0A2M8CC43-F1
#
_entry.id   AF-A0A2M8CC43-F1
#
_cell.length_a   1.000
_cell.length_b   1.000
_cell.length_c   1.000
_cell.angle_alpha   90.00
_cell.angle_beta   90.00
_cell.angle_gamma   90.00
#
_symmetry.space_group_name_H-M   'P 1'
#
loop_
_entity.id
_entity.type
_entity.pdbx_description
1 polymer ?
#
loop_
_entity_poly.entity_id
_entity_poly.type
_entity_poly.pdbx_seq_one_letter_code
_entity_poly.pdbx_strand_id
1 'polypeptide(L)'
;MKILAVDFDGVISDSALKSLFAGHNAYCQYFGLKVKKNFGGKLFTFENWEEMKKQYKKEMDDYRRLRSYIELSGDFFVIIKIM
;
A
#
# COMPACT_ATOMS: atom_id res chain seq x y z
N MET A 1 2.31 -29.66 -6.63
CA MET A 1 3.03 -28.37 -6.53
C MET A 1 2.19 -27.34 -7.28
N LYS A 2 1.52 -26.42 -6.59
CA LYS A 2 0.66 -25.40 -7.23
C LYS A 2 1.44 -24.09 -7.28
N ILE A 3 1.75 -23.62 -8.48
CA ILE A 3 2.44 -22.35 -8.70
C ILE A 3 1.44 -21.23 -8.40
N LEU A 4 1.73 -20.43 -7.37
CA LEU A 4 0.99 -19.23 -7.00
C LEU A 4 1.65 -18.07 -7.75
N ALA A 5 1.06 -17.65 -8.87
CA ALA A 5 1.35 -16.44 -9.66
C ALA A 5 2.83 -15.98 -9.80
N VAL A 6 3.35 -16.05 -11.04
CA VAL A 6 4.63 -15.46 -11.44
C VAL A 6 4.38 -14.05 -11.98
N ASP A 7 5.00 -13.04 -11.37
CA ASP A 7 5.11 -11.69 -11.95
C ASP A 7 6.13 -11.73 -13.11
N PHE A 8 5.96 -10.87 -14.11
CA PHE A 8 6.62 -10.99 -15.43
C PHE A 8 8.17 -10.91 -15.38
N ASP A 9 8.75 -10.44 -14.28
CA ASP A 9 10.20 -10.31 -14.06
C ASP A 9 10.81 -11.37 -13.12
N GLY A 10 10.02 -12.33 -12.62
CA GLY A 10 10.54 -13.43 -11.80
C GLY A 10 11.09 -13.03 -10.43
N VAL A 11 10.84 -11.80 -9.97
CA VAL A 11 11.29 -11.35 -8.65
C VAL A 11 10.17 -11.56 -7.63
N ILE A 12 10.44 -12.30 -6.55
CA ILE A 12 9.61 -12.26 -5.34
C ILE A 12 9.82 -10.89 -4.69
N SER A 13 9.22 -9.88 -5.29
CA SER A 13 9.01 -8.59 -4.69
C SER A 13 7.92 -8.78 -3.65
N ASP A 14 8.02 -8.18 -2.46
CA ASP A 14 6.85 -8.01 -1.59
C ASP A 14 5.92 -6.98 -2.27
N SER A 15 5.24 -7.45 -3.32
CA SER A 15 4.44 -6.66 -4.27
C SER A 15 3.42 -5.83 -3.52
N ALA A 16 2.93 -6.33 -2.40
CA ALA A 16 2.01 -5.62 -1.54
C ALA A 16 2.60 -4.33 -0.94
N LEU A 17 3.80 -4.34 -0.37
CA LEU A 17 4.35 -3.11 0.22
C LEU A 17 4.69 -2.07 -0.85
N LYS A 18 5.17 -2.52 -2.02
CA LYS A 18 5.36 -1.63 -3.18
C LYS A 18 4.05 -1.06 -3.70
N SER A 19 2.99 -1.87 -3.77
CA SER A 19 1.65 -1.42 -4.17
C SER A 19 1.04 -0.46 -3.15
N LEU A 20 1.28 -0.64 -1.85
CA LEU A 20 0.89 0.33 -0.82
C LEU A 20 1.62 1.66 -1.05
N PHE A 21 2.93 1.61 -1.26
CA PHE A 21 3.76 2.79 -1.54
C PHE A 21 3.24 3.56 -2.77
N ALA A 22 3.10 2.87 -3.90
CA ALA A 22 2.67 3.48 -5.15
C ALA A 22 1.21 3.95 -5.10
N GLY A 23 0.32 3.11 -4.59
CA GLY A 23 -1.11 3.39 -4.49
C GLY A 23 -1.40 4.56 -3.56
N HIS A 24 -0.76 4.61 -2.40
CA HIS A 24 -0.97 5.71 -1.43
C HIS A 24 -0.48 7.03 -2.01
N ASN A 25 0.72 7.05 -2.61
CA ASN A 25 1.25 8.26 -3.22
C ASN A 25 0.37 8.75 -4.37
N ALA A 26 -0.09 7.85 -5.25
CA ALA A 26 -1.04 8.19 -6.31
C ALA A 26 -2.36 8.72 -5.75
N TYR A 27 -2.94 8.05 -4.74
CA TYR A 27 -4.15 8.50 -4.06
C TYR A 27 -4.02 9.92 -3.51
N CYS A 28 -2.94 10.20 -2.77
CA CYS A 28 -2.67 11.52 -2.23
C CYS A 28 -2.46 12.58 -3.32
N GLN A 29 -1.78 12.25 -4.42
CA GLN A 29 -1.55 13.17 -5.53
C GLN A 29 -2.84 13.52 -6.28
N TYR A 30 -3.68 12.52 -6.59
CA TYR A 30 -4.90 12.73 -7.36
C TYR A 30 -6.02 13.40 -6.56
N PHE A 31 -6.16 13.07 -5.28
CA PHE A 31 -7.29 13.53 -4.47
C PHE A 31 -6.93 14.66 -3.49
N GLY A 32 -5.64 14.94 -3.31
CA GLY A 32 -5.14 16.07 -2.53
C GLY A 32 -5.64 16.09 -1.09
N LEU A 33 -5.93 17.29 -0.57
CA LEU A 33 -6.34 17.52 0.83
C LEU A 33 -7.80 17.09 1.14
N LYS A 34 -8.58 16.66 0.13
CA LYS A 34 -10.03 16.43 0.25
C LYS A 34 -10.41 15.01 0.68
N VAL A 35 -9.44 14.12 0.90
CA VAL A 35 -9.68 12.71 1.21
C VAL A 35 -9.11 12.30 2.56
N LYS A 36 -9.59 11.15 3.07
CA LYS A 36 -9.12 10.50 4.29
C LYS A 36 -7.59 10.41 4.28
N LYS A 37 -6.96 10.94 5.32
CA LYS A 37 -5.51 11.10 5.44
C LYS A 37 -4.88 9.89 6.13
N ASN A 38 -4.82 8.77 5.42
CA ASN A 38 -3.99 7.65 5.87
C ASN A 38 -2.53 8.06 5.93
N PHE A 39 -1.80 7.49 6.88
CA PHE A 39 -0.40 7.84 7.11
C PHE A 39 -0.17 9.35 7.31
N GLY A 40 -1.15 10.03 7.91
CA GLY A 40 -1.16 11.48 8.11
C GLY A 40 -1.21 12.30 6.82
N GLY A 41 -1.48 11.68 5.67
CA GLY A 41 -1.40 12.29 4.35
C GLY A 41 0.03 12.56 3.87
N LYS A 42 1.04 11.99 4.54
CA LYS A 42 2.44 12.08 4.10
C LYS A 42 2.66 11.11 2.94
N LEU A 43 3.45 11.53 1.96
CA LEU A 43 3.92 10.65 0.89
C LEU A 43 5.01 9.73 1.41
N PHE A 44 5.02 8.49 0.96
CA PHE A 44 6.15 7.61 1.17
C PHE A 44 7.30 7.98 0.23
N THR A 45 8.50 7.96 0.77
CA THR A 45 9.78 8.10 0.06
C THR A 45 10.71 6.98 0.53
N PHE A 46 11.79 6.72 -0.19
CA PHE A 46 12.73 5.67 0.24
C PHE A 46 13.39 6.04 1.57
N GLU A 47 13.59 7.33 1.81
CA GLU A 47 14.24 7.88 2.99
C GLU A 47 13.34 7.79 4.23
N ASN A 48 12.02 8.00 4.07
CA ASN A 48 11.08 7.99 5.19
C ASN A 48 10.39 6.63 5.42
N TRP A 49 10.59 5.65 4.53
CA TRP A 49 9.84 4.39 4.54
C TRP A 49 9.87 3.65 5.89
N GLU A 50 11.06 3.48 6.46
CA GLU A 50 11.24 2.78 7.74
C GLU A 50 10.61 3.55 8.91
N GLU A 51 10.68 4.88 8.88
CA GLU A 51 10.07 5.73 9.89
C GLU A 51 8.54 5.67 9.81
N MET A 52 7.99 5.77 8.60
CA MET A 52 6.56 5.71 8.35
C MET A 52 5.95 4.39 8.84
N LYS A 53 6.63 3.26 8.60
CA LYS A 53 6.18 1.96 9.12
C LYS A 53 6.12 1.90 10.65
N LYS A 54 7.03 2.58 11.34
CA LYS A 54 7.05 2.64 12.81
C LYS A 54 6.00 3.61 13.35
N GLN A 55 5.91 4.80 12.75
CA GLN A 55 4.99 5.86 13.17
C GLN A 55 3.53 5.44 12.98
N TYR A 56 3.23 4.80 11.85
CA TYR A 56 1.87 4.42 11.45
C TYR A 56 1.67 2.91 11.55
N LYS A 57 2.09 2.33 12.68
CA LYS A 57 2.01 0.88 12.90
C LYS A 57 0.57 0.36 12.77
N LYS A 58 -0.41 1.12 13.27
CA LYS A 58 -1.83 0.75 13.20
C LYS A 58 -2.29 0.63 11.75
N GLU A 59 -2.02 1.64 10.93
CA GLU A 59 -2.35 1.64 9.51
C GLU A 59 -1.62 0.52 8.76
N MET A 60 -0.37 0.24 9.12
CA MET A 60 0.37 -0.90 8.55
C MET A 60 -0.25 -2.25 8.93
N ASP A 61 -0.74 -2.40 10.16
CA ASP A 61 -1.40 -3.61 10.63
C ASP A 61 -2.79 -3.78 10.00
N ASP A 62 -3.56 -2.69 9.85
CA ASP A 62 -4.84 -2.69 9.12
C ASP A 62 -4.62 -3.04 7.65
N TYR A 63 -3.61 -2.46 7.00
CA TYR A 63 -3.20 -2.81 5.64
C TYR A 63 -2.86 -4.30 5.51
N ARG A 64 -2.05 -4.85 6.44
CA ARG A 64 -1.68 -6.26 6.43
C ARG A 64 -2.90 -7.18 6.60
N ARG A 65 -3.86 -6.79 7.43
CA ARG A 65 -5.12 -7.54 7.61
C ARG A 65 -5.97 -7.51 6.35
N LEU A 66 -6.03 -6.35 5.68
CA LEU A 66 -6.83 -6.16 4.47
C LEU A 66 -6.16 -6.72 3.21
N ARG A 67 -4.83 -6.86 3.20
CA ARG A 67 -4.05 -7.40 2.08
C ARG A 67 -4.55 -8.75 1.60
N SER A 68 -5.04 -9.60 2.50
CA SER A 68 -5.55 -10.92 2.15
C SER A 68 -6.79 -10.89 1.24
N TYR A 69 -7.45 -9.73 1.12
CA TYR A 69 -8.62 -9.51 0.26
C TYR A 69 -8.26 -8.81 -1.06
N ILE A 70 -6.97 -8.67 -1.37
CA ILE A 70 -6.49 -8.08 -2.62
C ILE A 70 -6.44 -9.18 -3.67
N GLU A 71 -7.31 -9.09 -4.66
CA GLU A 71 -7.31 -10.00 -5.82
C GLU A 71 -6.77 -9.28 -7.07
N LEU A 72 -6.98 -7.96 -7.15
CA LEU A 72 -6.63 -7.13 -8.30
C LEU A 72 -5.93 -5.83 -7.86
N SER A 73 -5.24 -5.19 -8.82
CA SER A 73 -4.55 -3.91 -8.58
C SER A 73 -5.49 -2.78 -8.13
N GLY A 74 -6.76 -2.81 -8.53
CA GLY A 74 -7.78 -1.84 -8.11
C GLY A 74 -8.16 -1.95 -6.63
N ASP A 75 -8.01 -3.13 -6.02
CA ASP A 75 -8.41 -3.37 -4.62
C ASP A 75 -7.50 -2.63 -3.64
N PHE A 76 -6.24 -2.39 -4.02
CA PHE A 76 -5.32 -1.55 -3.25
C PHE A 76 -5.87 -0.14 -3.05
N PHE A 77 -6.46 0.43 -4.10
CA PHE A 77 -7.02 1.77 -4.04
C PHE A 77 -8.23 1.83 -3.11
N VAL A 78 -9.06 0.77 -3.13
CA VAL A 78 -10.18 0.61 -2.19
C VAL A 78 -9.67 0.51 -0.76
N ILE A 79 -8.66 -0.34 -0.50
CA ILE A 79 -8.03 -0.48 0.83
C ILE A 79 -7.51 0.86 1.33
N ILE A 80 -6.77 1.60 0.50
CA ILE A 80 -6.26 2.94 0.85
C ILE A 80 -7.39 3.94 1.12
N LYS A 81 -8.57 3.76 0.53
CA LYS A 81 -9.73 4.61 0.78
C LYS A 81 -10.47 4.24 2.09
N ILE A 82 -10.55 2.95 2.43
CA ILE A 82 -11.33 2.46 3.58
C ILE A 82 -10.54 2.41 4.88
N MET A 83 -9.24 2.11 4.81
CA MET A 83 -8.30 2.17 5.93
C MET A 83 -8.27 3.58 6.49
#